data_AF-A0A0H3ZWA8-F1
#
_entry.id   AF-A0A0H3ZWA8-F1
#
_cell.length_a   1.000
_cell.length_b   1.000
_cell.length_c   1.000
_cell.angle_alpha   90.00
_cell.angle_beta   90.00
_cell.angle_gamma   90.00
#
_symmetry.space_group_name_H-M   'P 1'
#
loop_
_entity.id
_entity.type
_entity.pdbx_description
1 polymer ?
#
loop_
_entity_poly.entity_id
_entity_poly.type
_entity_poly.pdbx_seq_one_letter_code
_entity_poly.pdbx_strand_id
1 'polypeptide(L)'
;MQMPPSDEMKQAKKAFKTSLKSYLAQFDEWTEIPDVSVILDAFKPVIFQESMELISKNKTKVARTLNVNRGVLSRTLQQHPKPMLNLDEESLS
;
A
#
# COMPACT_ATOMS: atom_id res chain seq x y z
N MET A 1 -18.46 0.36 19.98
CA MET A 1 -19.25 -0.51 19.06
C MET A 1 -18.45 -0.63 17.76
N GLN A 2 -18.20 -1.84 17.26
CA GLN A 2 -17.46 -2.04 16.01
C GLN A 2 -18.45 -1.87 14.85
N MET A 3 -18.22 -0.88 14.00
CA MET A 3 -19.11 -0.59 12.87
C MET A 3 -19.03 -1.75 11.87
N PRO A 4 -20.17 -2.35 11.47
CA PRO A 4 -20.15 -3.45 10.52
C PRO A 4 -19.51 -2.98 9.21
N PRO A 5 -18.72 -3.83 8.53
CA PRO A 5 -18.09 -3.44 7.27
C PRO A 5 -19.18 -3.10 6.25
N SER A 6 -19.09 -1.89 5.69
CA SER A 6 -19.92 -1.45 4.55
C SER A 6 -19.88 -2.48 3.42
N ASP A 7 -20.96 -2.59 2.66
CA ASP A 7 -21.05 -3.52 1.53
C ASP A 7 -19.98 -3.23 0.47
N GLU A 8 -19.55 -1.97 0.33
CA GLU A 8 -18.39 -1.59 -0.47
C GLU A 8 -17.08 -2.21 0.05
N MET A 9 -16.89 -2.24 1.37
CA MET A 9 -15.70 -2.84 1.98
C MET A 9 -15.72 -4.37 1.86
N LYS A 10 -16.91 -5.00 1.89
CA LYS A 10 -17.06 -6.43 1.59
C LYS A 10 -16.74 -6.72 0.13
N GLN A 11 -17.20 -5.87 -0.78
CA GLN A 11 -16.95 -6.01 -2.21
C GLN A 11 -15.48 -5.79 -2.55
N ALA A 12 -14.84 -4.77 -1.95
CA ALA A 12 -13.41 -4.52 -2.08
C ALA A 12 -12.58 -5.70 -1.55
N LYS A 13 -12.93 -6.27 -0.39
CA LYS A 13 -12.28 -7.48 0.14
C LYS A 13 -12.45 -8.69 -0.77
N LYS A 14 -13.63 -8.86 -1.38
CA LYS A 14 -13.89 -9.93 -2.35
C LYS A 14 -13.08 -9.74 -3.62
N ALA A 15 -13.04 -8.53 -4.17
CA ALA A 15 -12.26 -8.18 -5.35
C ALA A 15 -10.75 -8.38 -5.10
N PHE A 16 -10.26 -7.92 -3.95
CA PHE A 16 -8.87 -8.12 -3.51
C PHE A 16 -8.52 -9.61 -3.41
N LYS A 17 -9.37 -10.41 -2.75
CA LYS A 17 -9.15 -11.86 -2.62
C LYS A 17 -9.11 -12.56 -3.98
N THR A 18 -10.00 -12.19 -4.89
CA THR A 18 -10.02 -12.75 -6.25
C THR A 18 -8.78 -12.35 -7.03
N SER A 19 -8.40 -11.08 -6.99
CA SER A 19 -7.21 -10.56 -7.69
C SER A 19 -5.94 -11.23 -7.19
N LEU A 20 -5.79 -11.36 -5.86
CA LEU A 20 -4.68 -12.08 -5.25
C LEU A 20 -4.65 -13.55 -5.67
N LYS A 21 -5.79 -14.24 -5.67
CA LYS A 21 -5.86 -15.65 -6.08
C LYS A 21 -5.46 -15.83 -7.56
N SER A 22 -5.93 -14.94 -8.44
CA SER A 22 -5.57 -14.98 -9.87
C SER A 22 -4.12 -14.64 -10.12
N TYR A 23 -3.53 -13.75 -9.32
CA TYR A 23 -2.09 -13.45 -9.39
C TYR A 23 -1.26 -14.64 -8.93
N LEU A 24 -1.61 -15.25 -7.79
CA LEU A 24 -0.89 -16.41 -7.25
C LEU A 24 -1.00 -17.65 -8.16
N ALA A 25 -2.14 -17.84 -8.83
CA ALA A 25 -2.33 -18.95 -9.77
C ALA A 25 -1.52 -18.84 -11.07
N GLN A 26 -0.86 -17.70 -11.33
CA GLN A 26 0.05 -17.55 -12.47
C GLN A 26 1.44 -18.13 -12.19
N PHE A 27 1.74 -18.48 -10.93
CA PHE A 27 3.01 -19.10 -10.55
C PHE A 27 2.82 -20.62 -10.48
N ASP A 28 3.69 -21.36 -11.16
CA ASP A 28 3.74 -22.82 -11.04
C ASP A 28 4.39 -23.15 -9.68
N GLU A 29 3.59 -23.71 -8.75
CA GLU A 29 3.89 -23.84 -7.30
C GLU A 29 5.15 -24.67 -6.96
N TRP A 30 5.85 -25.22 -7.96
CA TRP A 30 6.97 -26.14 -7.77
C TRP A 30 8.29 -25.72 -8.43
N THR A 31 8.31 -24.71 -9.30
CA THR A 31 9.53 -24.38 -10.08
C THR A 31 9.86 -22.89 -10.20
N GLU A 32 8.91 -21.99 -9.95
CA GLU A 32 9.18 -20.55 -9.99
C GLU A 32 9.19 -19.97 -8.57
N ILE A 33 10.37 -19.58 -8.10
CA ILE A 33 10.46 -18.66 -6.97
C ILE A 33 9.71 -17.41 -7.45
N PRO A 34 8.57 -17.04 -6.85
CA PRO A 34 7.84 -15.87 -7.28
C PRO A 34 8.78 -14.68 -7.18
N ASP A 35 8.90 -13.91 -8.25
CA ASP A 35 9.74 -12.73 -8.25
C ASP A 35 9.13 -11.69 -7.29
N VAL A 36 9.54 -11.79 -6.02
CA VAL A 36 9.07 -10.94 -4.94
C VAL A 36 9.50 -9.48 -5.18
N SER A 37 10.42 -9.21 -6.11
CA SER A 37 10.83 -7.85 -6.45
C SER A 37 9.65 -7.04 -7.00
N VAL A 38 8.80 -7.65 -7.83
CA VAL A 38 7.60 -7.00 -8.41
C VAL A 38 6.60 -6.63 -7.31
N ILE A 39 6.42 -7.54 -6.34
CA ILE A 39 5.54 -7.31 -5.19
C ILE A 39 6.12 -6.18 -4.33
N LEU A 40 7.40 -6.25 -3.97
CA LEU A 40 8.06 -5.23 -3.16
C LEU A 40 8.02 -3.85 -3.84
N ASP A 41 8.20 -3.79 -5.16
CA ASP A 41 8.11 -2.54 -5.92
C ASP A 41 6.70 -1.96 -5.92
N ALA A 42 5.67 -2.80 -6.00
CA ALA A 42 4.27 -2.35 -5.87
C ALA A 42 3.94 -1.83 -4.46
N PHE A 43 4.54 -2.41 -3.40
CA PHE A 43 4.28 -2.03 -2.02
C PHE A 43 5.15 -0.87 -1.48
N LYS A 44 6.33 -0.64 -2.06
CA LYS A 44 7.25 0.45 -1.66
C LYS A 44 6.56 1.81 -1.49
N PRO A 45 5.70 2.28 -2.42
CA PRO A 45 4.99 3.54 -2.26
C PRO A 45 4.10 3.59 -1.01
N VAL A 46 3.32 2.52 -0.79
CA VAL A 46 2.40 2.42 0.35
C VAL A 46 3.17 2.42 1.65
N ILE A 47 4.23 1.60 1.76
CA ILE A 47 5.06 1.53 2.96
C ILE A 47 5.66 2.90 3.29
N PHE A 48 6.18 3.63 2.29
CA PHE A 48 6.76 4.94 2.53
C PHE A 48 5.72 6.00 2.91
N GLN A 49 4.53 5.98 2.30
CA GLN A 49 3.45 6.89 2.66
C GLN A 49 2.99 6.68 4.11
N GLU A 50 2.68 5.44 4.49
CA GLU A 50 2.24 5.09 5.84
C GLU A 50 3.34 5.40 6.87
N SER A 51 4.60 5.15 6.53
CA SER A 51 5.73 5.46 7.42
C SER A 51 5.90 6.96 7.68
N MET A 52 5.63 7.81 6.69
CA MET A 52 5.64 9.27 6.88
C MET A 52 4.54 9.73 7.84
N GLU A 53 3.41 9.04 7.89
CA GLU A 53 2.30 9.36 8.80
C GLU A 53 2.56 8.82 10.21
N LEU A 54 3.02 7.57 10.31
CA LEU A 54 3.20 6.88 11.59
C LEU A 54 4.49 7.27 12.34
N ILE A 55 5.58 7.56 11.62
CA ILE A 55 6.89 7.84 12.24
C ILE A 55 7.12 9.35 12.36
N SER A 56 7.05 10.07 11.23
CA SER A 56 7.31 11.51 11.18
C SER A 56 7.07 12.10 9.79
N LYS A 57 6.57 13.34 9.73
CA LYS A 57 6.58 14.15 8.51
C LYS A 57 8.01 14.50 8.02
N ASN A 58 9.06 14.21 8.80
CA ASN A 58 10.46 14.41 8.42
C ASN A 58 11.02 13.20 7.64
N LYS A 59 11.21 13.36 6.33
CA LYS A 59 11.75 12.33 5.42
C LYS A 59 13.12 11.79 5.85
N THR A 60 13.99 12.60 6.45
CA THR A 60 15.31 12.15 6.92
C THR A 60 15.18 11.21 8.11
N LYS A 61 14.25 11.50 9.03
CA LYS A 61 13.97 10.63 10.18
C LYS A 61 13.37 9.30 9.71
N VAL A 62 12.38 9.35 8.83
CA VAL A 62 11.74 8.14 8.28
C VAL A 62 12.73 7.29 7.50
N ALA A 63 13.54 7.89 6.63
CA ALA A 63 14.55 7.17 5.87
C ALA A 63 15.56 6.45 6.77
N ARG A 64 15.99 7.09 7.87
CA ARG A 64 16.85 6.46 8.89
C ARG A 64 16.13 5.33 9.62
N THR A 65 14.89 5.53 10.05
CA THR A 65 14.12 4.50 10.77
C THR A 65 13.85 3.26 9.91
N LEU A 66 13.58 3.44 8.62
CA LEU A 66 13.38 2.34 7.67
C LEU A 66 14.68 1.78 7.10
N ASN A 67 15.83 2.37 7.43
CA ASN A 67 17.13 2.05 6.85
C ASN A 67 17.14 2.07 5.30
N VAL A 68 16.52 3.10 4.71
CA VAL A 68 16.45 3.28 3.24
C VAL A 68 17.14 4.57 2.81
N ASN A 69 17.54 4.62 1.54
CA ASN A 69 18.09 5.84 0.97
C ASN A 69 17.02 6.94 0.90
N ARG A 70 17.32 8.12 1.46
CA ARG A 70 16.40 9.28 1.48
C ARG A 70 15.97 9.73 0.08
N GLY A 71 16.86 9.63 -0.91
CA GLY A 71 16.59 9.97 -2.31
C GLY A 71 15.60 9.01 -2.95
N VAL A 72 15.74 7.71 -2.68
CA VAL A 72 14.78 6.68 -3.11
C VAL A 72 13.41 6.95 -2.49
N LEU A 73 13.36 7.15 -1.16
CA LEU A 73 12.13 7.51 -0.46
C LEU A 73 11.46 8.75 -1.07
N SER A 74 12.22 9.82 -1.30
CA SER A 74 11.65 11.05 -1.85
C SER A 74 11.15 10.88 -3.28
N ARG A 75 11.88 10.13 -4.12
CA ARG A 75 11.49 9.89 -5.52
C ARG A 75 10.23 9.03 -5.59
N THR A 76 10.16 7.96 -4.81
CA THR A 76 8.99 7.09 -4.73
C THR A 76 7.75 7.86 -4.27
N LEU A 77 7.87 8.72 -3.23
CA LEU A 77 6.74 9.55 -2.78
C LEU A 77 6.31 10.61 -3.80
N GLN A 78 7.22 11.11 -4.64
CA GLN A 78 6.90 12.06 -5.71
C GLN A 78 6.21 11.38 -6.89
N GLN A 79 6.64 10.17 -7.26
CA GLN A 79 6.06 9.38 -8.34
C GLN A 79 4.70 8.81 -7.97
N HIS A 80 4.47 8.57 -6.68
CA HIS A 80 3.22 8.06 -6.13
C HIS A 80 2.71 9.02 -5.06
N PRO A 81 2.14 10.17 -5.45
CA PRO A 81 1.48 11.05 -4.50
C PRO A 81 0.31 10.30 -3.86
N LYS A 82 0.14 10.45 -2.54
CA LYS A 82 -0.99 9.83 -1.83
C LYS A 82 -2.28 10.41 -2.44
N PRO A 83 -3.24 9.59 -2.89
CA PRO A 83 -4.52 10.10 -3.35
C PRO A 83 -5.11 10.91 -2.20
N MET A 84 -5.39 12.20 -2.44
CA MET A 84 -6.25 12.95 -1.54
C MET A 84 -7.63 12.35 -1.71
N LEU A 85 -7.97 11.35 -0.88
CA LEU A 85 -9.36 11.03 -0.62
C LEU A 85 -9.92 12.28 0.07
N ASN A 86 -10.46 13.19 -0.73
CA ASN A 86 -11.46 14.15 -0.24
C ASN A 86 -12.63 13.28 0.21
N LEU A 87 -12.54 12.79 1.44
CA LEU A 87 -13.73 12.40 2.18
C LEU A 87 -14.42 13.71 2.50
N ASP A 88 -15.14 14.25 1.52
CA ASP A 88 -16.06 15.34 1.76
C ASP A 88 -16.98 14.85 2.88
N GLU A 89 -16.96 15.54 4.02
CA GLU A 89 -17.77 15.25 5.21
C GLU A 89 -19.30 15.29 4.92
N GLU A 90 -19.68 15.56 3.68
CA GLU A 90 -21.05 15.60 3.18
C GLU A 90 -21.69 14.20 2.99
N SER A 91 -20.94 13.10 3.10
CA SER A 91 -21.52 11.74 3.01
C SER A 91 -21.95 11.15 4.36
N LEU A 92 -21.94 11.92 5.45
CA LEU A 92 -22.30 11.46 6.79
C LEU A 92 -23.43 12.27 7.47
N SER A 93 -24.25 13.01 6.71
CA SER A 93 -25.50 13.62 7.20
C SER A 93 -26.74 13.01 6.57
#